data_AF-A0A940F656-F1
#
_entry.id   AF-A0A940F656-F1
#
_cell.length_a   1.000
_cell.length_b   1.000
_cell.length_c   1.000
_cell.angle_alpha   90.00
_cell.angle_beta   90.00
_cell.angle_gamma   90.00
#
_symmetry.space_group_name_H-M   'P 1'
#
loop_
_entity.id
_entity.type
_entity.pdbx_description
1 polymer ?
#
loop_
_entity_poly.entity_id
_entity_poly.type
_entity_poly.pdbx_seq_one_letter_code
_entity_poly.pdbx_strand_id
1 'polypeptide(L)'
;GIIPAVLGSKSQVLDLGRKTRLHTEAQRIALMLRDQGCRAEGCDWPPGMCHAHHGIPWSRGGGTNVRDGMLLCPRHHSLAHDRRYQMKTDSSGRVTFSRRT
;
A
#
# COMPACT_ATOMS: atom_id res chain seq x y z
N GLY A 1 0.09 23.31 7.93
CA GLY A 1 -1.29 23.10 8.40
C GLY A 1 -1.78 21.74 7.95
N ILE A 2 -2.64 21.09 8.72
CA ILE A 2 -3.28 19.84 8.30
C ILE A 2 -4.46 20.24 7.41
N ILE A 3 -4.41 19.88 6.12
CA ILE A 3 -5.56 20.02 5.21
C ILE A 3 -6.33 18.70 5.28
N PRO A 4 -7.55 18.68 5.82
CA PRO A 4 -8.36 17.47 5.81
C PRO A 4 -8.75 17.11 4.36
N ALA A 5 -8.53 15.86 3.98
CA ALA A 5 -9.06 15.32 2.73
C ALA A 5 -10.43 14.70 3.01
N VAL A 6 -11.48 15.24 2.39
CA VAL A 6 -12.84 14.71 2.47
C VAL A 6 -13.10 13.84 1.23
N LEU A 7 -13.38 12.55 1.43
CA LEU A 7 -13.61 11.60 0.36
C LEU A 7 -15.11 11.53 -0.02
N GLY A 8 -15.53 12.43 -0.90
CA GLY A 8 -16.93 12.55 -1.32
C GLY A 8 -17.84 13.18 -0.26
N SER A 9 -19.17 13.06 -0.39
CA SER A 9 -20.12 13.68 0.53
C SER A 9 -20.47 12.83 1.76
N LYS A 10 -20.20 11.52 1.72
CA LYS A 10 -20.46 10.58 2.83
C LYS A 10 -19.15 10.03 3.38
N SER A 11 -19.15 9.70 4.68
CA SER A 11 -18.04 8.97 5.31
C SER A 11 -17.73 7.67 4.57
N GLN A 12 -16.44 7.35 4.43
CA GLN A 12 -15.96 6.14 3.78
C GLN A 12 -15.37 5.18 4.80
N VAL A 13 -15.65 3.88 4.64
CA VAL A 13 -15.05 2.84 5.49
C VAL A 13 -13.64 2.55 5.01
N LEU A 14 -12.65 2.90 5.82
CA LEU A 14 -11.22 2.71 5.49
C LEU A 14 -10.60 1.47 6.14
N ASP A 15 -11.33 0.83 7.06
CA ASP A 15 -10.96 -0.39 7.76
C ASP A 15 -12.03 -1.47 7.48
N LEU A 16 -11.77 -2.34 6.51
CA LEU A 16 -12.70 -3.40 6.09
C LEU A 16 -12.31 -4.77 6.63
N GLY A 17 -11.17 -4.88 7.31
CA GLY A 17 -10.61 -6.14 7.78
C GLY A 17 -10.52 -7.13 6.63
N ARG A 18 -11.19 -8.29 6.74
CA ARG A 18 -11.16 -9.32 5.69
C ARG A 18 -12.47 -9.51 4.93
N LYS A 19 -13.40 -8.55 5.02
CA LYS A 19 -14.68 -8.63 4.28
C LYS A 19 -14.47 -8.64 2.77
N THR A 20 -13.45 -7.96 2.28
CA THR A 20 -13.08 -7.92 0.87
C THR A 20 -11.57 -8.15 0.71
N ARG A 21 -11.17 -8.72 -0.43
CA ARG A 21 -9.75 -8.92 -0.75
C ARG A 21 -9.10 -7.67 -1.34
N LEU A 22 -9.84 -6.92 -2.16
CA LEU A 22 -9.30 -5.78 -2.88
C LEU A 22 -9.64 -4.49 -2.15
N HIS A 23 -8.66 -3.57 -2.11
CA HIS A 23 -8.84 -2.22 -1.61
C HIS A 23 -9.90 -1.50 -2.45
N THR A 24 -10.83 -0.82 -1.78
CA THR A 24 -11.85 0.00 -2.44
C THR A 24 -11.23 1.27 -3.03
N GLU A 25 -11.98 1.96 -3.88
CA GLU A 25 -11.54 3.24 -4.45
C GLU A 25 -11.20 4.28 -3.38
N ALA A 26 -12.05 4.44 -2.36
CA ALA A 26 -11.78 5.35 -1.25
C ALA A 26 -10.48 5.01 -0.50
N GLN A 27 -10.22 3.72 -0.26
CA GLN A 27 -8.97 3.26 0.33
C GLN A 27 -7.77 3.55 -0.59
N ARG A 28 -7.91 3.33 -1.90
CA ARG A 28 -6.85 3.67 -2.87
C ARG A 28 -6.55 5.17 -2.88
N ILE A 29 -7.56 6.03 -2.81
CA ILE A 29 -7.36 7.49 -2.73
C ILE A 29 -6.64 7.87 -1.43
N ALA A 30 -7.07 7.31 -0.30
CA ALA A 30 -6.39 7.54 0.97
C ALA A 30 -4.91 7.09 0.93
N LEU A 31 -4.62 5.94 0.30
CA LEU A 31 -3.25 5.48 0.08
C LEU A 31 -2.46 6.43 -0.83
N MET A 32 -3.05 6.93 -1.92
CA MET A 32 -2.39 7.90 -2.81
C MET A 32 -2.00 9.18 -2.07
N LEU A 33 -2.90 9.71 -1.23
CA LEU A 33 -2.66 10.90 -0.43
C LEU A 33 -1.59 10.67 0.64
N ARG A 34 -1.58 9.50 1.29
CA ARG A 34 -0.59 9.18 2.34
C ARG A 34 0.78 8.85 1.75
N ASP A 35 0.82 8.04 0.71
CA ASP A 35 2.05 7.44 0.21
C ASP A 35 2.78 8.34 -0.78
N GLN A 36 2.04 9.21 -1.48
CA GLN A 36 2.56 10.16 -2.50
C GLN A 36 3.34 9.51 -3.65
N GLY A 37 3.35 8.18 -3.75
CA GLY A 37 4.09 7.42 -4.74
C GLY A 37 4.37 5.99 -4.28
N CYS A 38 5.22 5.29 -5.02
CA CYS A 38 5.71 3.98 -4.61
C CYS A 38 6.51 4.07 -3.30
N ARG A 39 6.19 3.25 -2.31
CA ARG A 39 6.84 3.25 -0.98
C ARG A 39 8.23 2.62 -0.95
N ALA A 40 8.69 2.05 -2.06
CA ALA A 40 10.04 1.51 -2.16
C ALA A 40 11.09 2.61 -2.05
N GLU A 41 12.14 2.36 -1.28
CA GLU A 41 13.21 3.32 -1.07
C GLU A 41 13.84 3.76 -2.40
N GLY A 42 14.00 5.08 -2.57
CA GLY A 42 14.55 5.68 -3.79
C GLY A 42 13.64 5.65 -5.02
N CYS A 43 12.40 5.19 -4.91
CA CYS A 43 11.45 5.17 -6.03
C CYS A 43 10.59 6.45 -6.04
N ASP A 44 10.43 7.04 -7.22
CA ASP A 44 9.67 8.27 -7.50
C ASP A 44 8.43 8.02 -8.38
N TRP A 45 8.04 6.74 -8.55
CA TRP A 45 6.92 6.36 -9.41
C TRP A 45 5.60 6.99 -8.93
N PRO A 46 4.80 7.59 -9.83
CA PRO A 46 3.64 8.38 -9.43
C PRO A 46 2.54 7.53 -8.78
N PRO A 47 1.80 8.07 -7.80
CA PRO A 47 0.84 7.31 -7.00
C PRO A 47 -0.32 6.74 -7.84
N GLY A 48 -0.80 7.48 -8.84
CA GLY A 48 -1.88 7.04 -9.72
C GLY A 48 -1.54 5.81 -10.58
N MET A 49 -0.25 5.50 -10.74
CA MET A 49 0.24 4.33 -11.48
C MET A 49 0.71 3.20 -10.56
N CYS A 50 0.43 3.29 -9.26
CA CYS A 50 0.78 2.26 -8.29
C CYS A 50 -0.40 1.30 -8.02
N HIS A 51 -0.04 0.12 -7.53
CA HIS A 51 -0.96 -0.86 -7.00
C HIS A 51 -1.03 -0.75 -5.48
N ALA A 52 -2.23 -0.89 -4.92
CA ALA A 52 -2.41 -1.08 -3.49
C ALA A 52 -1.98 -2.51 -3.11
N HIS A 53 -0.97 -2.61 -2.26
CA HIS A 53 -0.36 -3.83 -1.76
C HIS A 53 -0.69 -4.02 -0.28
N HIS A 54 -1.02 -5.24 0.14
CA HIS A 54 -1.20 -5.56 1.55
C HIS A 54 0.17 -5.75 2.23
N GLY A 55 0.43 -5.05 3.34
CA GLY A 55 1.69 -5.20 4.08
C GLY A 55 1.88 -6.61 4.64
N ILE A 56 0.81 -7.22 5.16
CA ILE A 56 0.74 -8.67 5.39
C ILE A 56 -0.07 -9.25 4.23
N PRO A 57 0.43 -10.26 3.49
CA PRO A 57 -0.34 -10.84 2.40
C PRO A 57 -1.73 -11.29 2.85
N TRP A 58 -2.74 -10.93 2.06
CA TRP A 58 -4.13 -11.27 2.37
C TRP A 58 -4.34 -12.78 2.58
N SER A 59 -3.67 -13.61 1.77
CA SER A 59 -3.66 -15.07 1.87
C SER A 59 -3.05 -15.60 3.19
N ARG A 60 -2.26 -14.78 3.89
CA ARG A 60 -1.65 -15.08 5.19
C ARG A 60 -2.34 -14.38 6.37
N GLY A 61 -3.56 -13.87 6.17
CA GLY A 61 -4.33 -13.24 7.24
C GLY A 61 -4.35 -11.71 7.23
N GLY A 62 -3.68 -11.06 6.27
CA GLY A 62 -3.70 -9.59 6.17
C GLY A 62 -5.10 -9.01 5.90
N GLY A 63 -5.35 -7.82 6.46
CA GLY A 63 -6.58 -7.06 6.26
C GLY A 63 -6.48 -6.04 5.13
N THR A 64 -7.62 -5.75 4.51
CA THR A 64 -7.80 -4.72 3.49
C THR A 64 -8.14 -3.40 4.20
N ASN A 65 -7.11 -2.75 4.72
CA ASN A 65 -7.20 -1.54 5.53
C ASN A 65 -6.20 -0.50 5.02
N VAL A 66 -6.54 0.80 5.08
CA VAL A 66 -5.59 1.85 4.69
C VAL A 66 -4.33 1.80 5.54
N ARG A 67 -4.46 1.56 6.85
CA ARG A 67 -3.32 1.46 7.78
C ARG A 67 -2.28 0.44 7.34
N ASP A 68 -2.74 -0.72 6.87
CA ASP A 68 -1.88 -1.88 6.59
C ASP A 68 -1.56 -2.04 5.09
N GLY A 69 -2.25 -1.29 4.24
CA GLY A 69 -1.97 -1.20 2.81
C GLY A 69 -0.84 -0.23 2.50
N MET A 70 -0.24 -0.35 1.32
CA MET A 70 0.78 0.57 0.79
C MET A 70 0.76 0.61 -0.74
N LEU A 71 1.26 1.69 -1.35
CA LEU A 71 1.45 1.77 -2.79
C LEU A 71 2.80 1.21 -3.22
N LEU A 72 2.77 0.32 -4.22
CA LEU A 72 3.96 -0.15 -4.93
C LEU A 72 3.74 -0.02 -6.44
N CYS A 73 4.76 0.47 -7.17
CA CYS A 73 4.75 0.46 -8.63
C CYS A 73 4.73 -0.98 -9.17
N PRO A 74 4.38 -1.22 -10.44
CA PRO A 74 4.32 -2.57 -11.00
C PRO A 74 5.59 -3.40 -10.75
N ARG A 75 6.78 -2.80 -10.93
CA ARG A 75 8.07 -3.46 -10.67
C ARG A 75 8.23 -3.91 -9.22
N HIS A 76 8.03 -3.01 -8.25
CA HIS A 76 8.19 -3.33 -6.84
C HIS A 76 7.06 -4.23 -6.30
N HIS A 77 5.86 -4.12 -6.88
CA HIS A 77 4.78 -5.03 -6.54
C HIS A 77 5.12 -6.47 -6.98
N SER A 78 5.70 -6.64 -8.16
CA SER A 78 6.22 -7.94 -8.60
C SER A 78 7.33 -8.46 -7.69
N LEU A 79 8.29 -7.61 -7.28
CA LEU A 79 9.35 -8.00 -6.35
C LEU A 79 8.80 -8.43 -4.97
N ALA A 80 7.74 -7.80 -4.48
CA ALA A 80 7.11 -8.15 -3.21
C ALA A 80 6.52 -9.57 -3.20
N HIS A 81 6.11 -10.09 -4.37
CA HIS A 81 5.61 -11.45 -4.53
C HIS A 81 6.69 -12.45 -5.01
N ASP A 82 7.89 -11.99 -5.36
CA ASP A 82 8.97 -12.85 -5.83
C ASP A 82 9.64 -13.57 -4.64
N ARG A 83 9.66 -14.91 -4.71
CA ARG A 83 10.27 -15.77 -3.69
C ARG A 83 11.79 -15.58 -3.55
N ARG A 84 12.45 -14.95 -4.54
CA ARG A 84 13.88 -14.63 -4.49
C ARG A 84 14.20 -13.36 -3.71
N TYR A 85 13.20 -12.54 -3.38
CA TYR A 85 13.39 -11.24 -2.73
C TYR A 85 12.66 -11.17 -1.39
N GLN A 86 13.36 -10.66 -0.37
CA GLN A 86 12.76 -10.26 0.88
C GLN A 86 12.41 -8.78 0.82
N MET A 87 11.15 -8.46 1.14
CA MET A 87 10.71 -7.10 1.41
C MET A 87 10.81 -6.83 2.92
N LYS A 88 11.38 -5.70 3.31
CA LYS A 88 11.37 -5.21 4.69
C LYS A 88 10.75 -3.82 4.72
N THR A 89 9.87 -3.58 5.68
CA THR A 89 9.26 -2.27 5.92
C THR A 89 9.97 -1.62 7.10
N ASP A 90 10.36 -0.36 6.98
CA ASP A 90 10.94 0.42 8.07
C ASP A 90 9.87 1.14 8.91
N SER A 91 10.31 1.82 9.97
CA SER A 91 9.43 2.59 10.87
C SER A 91 8.69 3.76 10.19
N SER A 92 9.21 4.26 9.06
CA SER A 92 8.57 5.32 8.28
C SER A 92 7.49 4.77 7.33
N GLY A 93 7.40 3.44 7.18
CA GLY A 93 6.56 2.76 6.21
C GLY A 93 7.14 2.74 4.80
N ARG A 94 8.44 2.99 4.64
CA ARG A 94 9.15 2.72 3.37
C ARG A 94 9.57 1.26 3.32
N VAL A 95 9.75 0.75 2.11
CA VAL A 95 10.16 -0.65 1.92
C VAL A 95 11.48 -0.77 1.17
N THR A 96 12.29 -1.73 1.59
CA THR A 96 13.52 -2.14 0.90
C THR A 96 13.39 -3.57 0.41
N PHE A 97 14.10 -3.88 -0.67
CA PHE A 97 14.13 -5.21 -1.26
C PHE A 97 15.57 -5.72 -1.29
N SER A 98 15.80 -6.92 -0.75
CA SER A 98 17.08 -7.62 -0.83
C SER A 98 16.87 -9.03 -1.38
N ARG A 99 17.86 -9.59 -2.06
CA ARG A 99 17.80 -11.01 -2.46
C ARG A 99 17.89 -11.90 -1.22
N ARG A 100 17.12 -12.98 -1.21
CA ARG A 100 17.27 -14.07 -0.24
C ARG A 100 18.52 -14.85 -0.63
N THR A 101 19.51 -14.89 0.27
CA THR A 101 20.65 -15.80 0.24
C THR A 101 20.23 -17.19 0.68
#